data_AF-A0AAV4NUU7-F1
#
_entry.id   AF-A0AAV4NUU7-F1
#
_cell.length_a   1.000
_cell.length_b   1.000
_cell.length_c   1.000
_cell.angle_alpha   90.00
_cell.angle_beta   90.00
_cell.angle_gamma   90.00
#
_symmetry.space_group_name_H-M   'P 1'
#
loop_
_entity.id
_entity.type
_entity.pdbx_description
1 polymer ?
#
loop_
_entity_poly.entity_id
_entity_poly.type
_entity_poly.pdbx_seq_one_letter_code
_entity_poly.pdbx_strand_id
1 'polypeptide(L)'
;MSGHLTHRLFKVIPNLQRSVTTLSKKLHFRTLLLGTNIVCKSKYLHLNHPKQYDVDKYAELNNRLTAVPYLDLLETGLKSVQDDLTHENDLRLEDALKWCAKVFDYNVKNGKKIRGIALLKAYCSYAFNMDDDTWNKWDSNGWTSAVILAWCVELLQAYFIVLDDIMDQSVYEEENYAGTKKCEYISPDVGLCAINDGLLLQCGVYKLLEKHFAGSECYNNVLHEFLQITHKTVYGQCLDMLFNPINQKPRYEKFTFDNYQTLVEYKTSNYIWLYLYILPCILLEGVQLKTLILQKEALFQIRIVFSKSG
;
A
#
# COMPACT_ATOMS: atom_id res chain seq x y z
N MET A 1 8.38 -4.64 5.94
CA MET A 1 8.47 -3.18 6.08
C MET A 1 8.65 -2.70 7.51
N SER A 2 7.72 -2.78 8.46
CA SER A 2 7.97 -2.21 9.81
C SER A 2 8.30 -3.21 10.92
N GLY A 3 8.63 -4.48 10.63
CA GLY A 3 8.66 -5.53 11.65
C GLY A 3 9.86 -5.49 12.61
N HIS A 4 11.07 -5.26 12.09
CA HIS A 4 12.29 -5.47 12.86
C HIS A 4 12.66 -4.30 13.79
N LEU A 5 12.42 -3.05 13.39
CA LEU A 5 12.75 -1.90 14.25
C LEU A 5 11.80 -1.75 15.44
N THR A 6 10.49 -1.98 15.25
CA THR A 6 9.54 -2.02 16.38
C THR A 6 9.95 -3.09 17.38
N HIS A 7 10.21 -4.31 16.92
CA HIS A 7 10.57 -5.42 17.82
C HIS A 7 11.86 -5.17 18.63
N ARG A 8 12.81 -4.38 18.13
CA ARG A 8 14.03 -4.01 18.86
C ARG A 8 13.84 -2.78 19.76
N LEU A 9 13.02 -1.80 19.35
CA LEU A 9 12.61 -0.68 20.22
C LEU A 9 11.84 -1.17 21.46
N PHE A 10 11.00 -2.20 21.31
CA PHE A 10 10.25 -2.79 22.43
C PHE A 10 11.11 -3.57 23.42
N LYS A 11 12.32 -4.03 23.04
CA LYS A 11 13.27 -4.64 23.99
C LYS A 11 13.92 -3.63 24.94
N VAL A 12 13.92 -2.33 24.59
CA VAL A 12 14.60 -1.27 25.36
C VAL A 12 13.63 -0.51 26.28
N ILE A 13 12.31 -0.65 26.09
CA ILE A 13 11.28 0.02 26.89
C ILE A 13 10.52 -1.04 27.72
N PRO A 14 10.84 -1.23 29.03
CA PRO A 14 10.36 -2.37 29.83
C PRO A 14 8.83 -2.45 30.02
N ASN A 15 8.08 -1.36 29.79
CA ASN A 15 6.66 -1.27 30.10
C ASN A 15 5.70 -1.84 29.03
N LEU A 16 6.20 -2.46 27.95
CA LEU A 16 5.37 -2.89 26.81
C LEU A 16 5.32 -4.42 26.60
N GLN A 17 5.89 -5.21 27.51
CA GLN A 17 6.23 -6.62 27.26
C GLN A 17 5.10 -7.66 27.35
N ARG A 18 3.85 -7.33 27.73
CA ARG A 18 2.90 -8.37 28.22
C ARG A 18 1.84 -8.92 27.28
N SER A 19 1.74 -8.53 26.01
CA SER A 19 0.54 -8.92 25.21
C SER A 19 0.74 -9.11 23.70
N VAL A 20 1.87 -9.61 23.20
CA VAL A 20 2.12 -9.53 21.74
C VAL A 20 2.85 -10.73 21.16
N THR A 21 2.10 -11.72 20.67
CA THR A 21 2.59 -12.66 19.64
C THR A 21 1.53 -13.01 18.58
N THR A 22 0.23 -12.86 18.88
CA THR A 22 -0.86 -13.19 17.92
C THR A 22 -1.56 -11.96 17.30
N LEU A 23 -1.22 -10.72 17.72
CA LEU A 23 -1.97 -9.50 17.39
C LEU A 23 -1.51 -8.73 16.13
N SER A 24 -0.24 -8.83 15.68
CA SER A 24 0.31 -7.88 14.70
C SER A 24 -0.32 -7.99 13.30
N LYS A 25 -0.69 -9.20 12.84
CA LYS A 25 -1.36 -9.43 11.55
C LYS A 25 -2.82 -8.94 11.53
N LYS A 26 -3.54 -9.02 12.66
CA LYS A 26 -4.93 -8.49 12.81
C LYS A 26 -4.96 -6.98 12.91
N LEU A 27 -3.90 -6.37 13.43
CA LEU A 27 -3.83 -4.93 13.69
C LEU A 27 -3.66 -4.10 12.41
N HIS A 28 -2.81 -4.54 11.47
CA HIS A 28 -2.63 -3.87 10.17
C HIS A 28 -3.93 -3.87 9.34
N PHE A 29 -4.64 -5.00 9.34
CA PHE A 29 -5.94 -5.13 8.67
C PHE A 29 -7.00 -4.24 9.32
N ARG A 30 -6.98 -4.11 10.66
CA ARG A 30 -7.83 -3.16 11.39
C ARG A 30 -7.48 -1.70 11.10
N THR A 31 -6.20 -1.35 10.95
CA THR A 31 -5.79 0.02 10.56
C THR A 31 -6.28 0.40 9.17
N LEU A 32 -6.20 -0.53 8.21
CA LEU A 32 -6.72 -0.31 6.84
C LEU A 32 -8.25 -0.24 6.82
N LEU A 33 -8.95 -1.11 7.55
CA LEU A 33 -10.41 -1.05 7.74
C LEU A 33 -10.85 0.24 8.45
N LEU A 34 -10.10 0.68 9.46
CA LEU A 34 -10.33 1.96 10.13
C LEU A 34 -10.06 3.13 9.19
N GLY A 35 -9.01 3.08 8.36
CA GLY A 35 -8.73 4.08 7.34
C GLY A 35 -9.88 4.22 6.35
N THR A 36 -10.39 3.10 5.80
CA THR A 36 -11.56 3.13 4.90
C THR A 36 -12.84 3.56 5.61
N ASN A 37 -13.04 3.17 6.87
CA ASN A 37 -14.19 3.64 7.66
C ASN A 37 -14.09 5.13 7.99
N ILE A 38 -12.87 5.65 8.21
CA ILE A 38 -12.60 7.08 8.41
C ILE A 38 -12.85 7.85 7.12
N VAL A 39 -12.43 7.30 5.96
CA VAL A 39 -12.76 7.85 4.63
C VAL A 39 -14.27 7.98 4.47
N CYS A 40 -15.04 6.89 4.67
CA CYS A 40 -16.50 6.91 4.61
C CYS A 40 -17.13 7.91 5.58
N LYS A 41 -16.67 7.92 6.84
CA LYS A 41 -17.20 8.79 7.90
C LYS A 41 -16.85 10.26 7.66
N SER A 42 -15.69 10.55 7.08
CA SER A 42 -15.24 11.91 6.78
C SER A 42 -16.01 12.59 5.65
N LYS A 43 -16.42 11.82 4.62
CA LYS A 43 -17.32 12.31 3.56
C LYS A 43 -18.64 12.83 4.15
N TYR A 44 -19.18 12.12 5.15
CA TYR A 44 -20.43 12.49 5.82
C TYR A 44 -20.30 13.55 6.94
N LEU A 45 -19.15 13.64 7.61
CA LEU A 45 -18.92 14.66 8.64
C LEU A 45 -18.66 16.07 8.07
N HIS A 46 -18.18 16.18 6.82
CA HIS A 46 -17.78 17.46 6.24
C HIS A 46 -18.66 17.99 5.11
N LEU A 47 -19.38 17.15 4.37
CA LEU A 47 -20.21 17.62 3.25
C LEU A 47 -21.57 18.17 3.68
N ASN A 48 -22.06 17.77 4.85
CA ASN A 48 -23.31 18.29 5.41
C ASN A 48 -23.00 18.91 6.77
N HIS A 49 -23.53 20.11 6.99
CA HIS A 49 -23.44 20.90 8.22
C HIS A 49 -23.28 20.05 9.50
N PRO A 50 -22.48 20.48 10.50
CA PRO A 50 -22.16 19.72 11.72
C PRO A 50 -23.34 19.40 12.65
N LYS A 51 -24.58 19.54 12.18
CA LYS A 51 -25.82 19.40 12.96
C LYS A 51 -26.67 18.17 12.63
N GLN A 52 -26.31 17.30 11.68
CA GLN A 52 -27.10 16.07 11.47
C GLN A 52 -26.27 14.93 10.87
N TYR A 53 -25.69 14.10 11.74
CA TYR A 53 -25.14 12.80 11.37
C TYR A 53 -26.32 11.85 11.11
N ASP A 54 -26.64 11.61 9.84
CA ASP A 54 -27.67 10.68 9.43
C ASP A 54 -27.12 9.24 9.50
N VAL A 55 -27.36 8.58 10.63
CA VAL A 55 -26.88 7.22 10.95
C VAL A 55 -27.37 6.21 9.90
N ASP A 56 -28.61 6.37 9.45
CA ASP A 56 -29.29 5.44 8.55
C ASP A 56 -28.68 5.50 7.16
N LYS A 57 -28.44 6.72 6.66
CA LYS A 57 -27.67 6.92 5.42
C LYS A 57 -26.30 6.27 5.52
N TYR A 58 -25.51 6.58 6.56
CA TYR A 58 -24.18 5.98 6.72
C TYR A 58 -24.22 4.44 6.71
N ALA A 59 -25.21 3.84 7.37
CA ALA A 59 -25.40 2.39 7.38
C ALA A 59 -25.70 1.84 5.98
N GLU A 60 -26.54 2.52 5.20
CA GLU A 60 -26.87 2.15 3.82
C GLU A 60 -25.64 2.14 2.90
N LEU A 61 -24.87 3.23 2.86
CA LEU A 61 -23.63 3.27 2.07
C LEU A 61 -22.63 2.21 2.54
N ASN A 62 -22.50 2.00 3.84
CA ASN A 62 -21.62 0.97 4.35
C ASN A 62 -22.04 -0.43 3.84
N ASN A 63 -23.34 -0.73 3.85
CA ASN A 63 -23.88 -1.99 3.30
C ASN A 63 -23.58 -2.12 1.81
N ARG A 64 -23.82 -1.08 1.02
CA ARG A 64 -23.51 -1.05 -0.43
C ARG A 64 -22.01 -1.26 -0.69
N LEU A 65 -21.14 -0.54 0.02
CA LEU A 65 -19.69 -0.67 -0.09
C LEU A 65 -19.21 -2.06 0.33
N THR A 66 -19.81 -2.70 1.34
CA THR A 66 -19.44 -4.07 1.73
C THR A 66 -19.88 -5.13 0.73
N ALA A 67 -20.90 -4.85 -0.08
CA ALA A 67 -21.40 -5.78 -1.09
C ALA A 67 -20.53 -5.81 -2.36
N VAL A 68 -19.64 -4.82 -2.57
CA VAL A 68 -18.76 -4.77 -3.74
C VAL A 68 -17.71 -5.88 -3.66
N PRO A 69 -17.57 -6.73 -4.71
CA PRO A 69 -16.60 -7.81 -4.75
C PRO A 69 -15.20 -7.30 -5.14
N TYR A 70 -14.56 -6.50 -4.27
CA TYR A 70 -13.30 -5.81 -4.60
C TYR A 70 -12.15 -6.73 -5.01
N LEU A 71 -12.09 -7.95 -4.47
CA LEU A 71 -11.04 -8.90 -4.82
C LEU A 71 -11.24 -9.40 -6.26
N ASP A 72 -12.43 -9.89 -6.57
CA ASP A 72 -12.79 -10.36 -7.91
C ASP A 72 -12.58 -9.26 -8.95
N LEU A 73 -12.92 -8.02 -8.59
CA LEU A 73 -12.74 -6.85 -9.44
C LEU A 73 -11.28 -6.46 -9.63
N LEU A 74 -10.44 -6.61 -8.62
CA LEU A 74 -8.99 -6.46 -8.82
C LEU A 74 -8.45 -7.58 -9.73
N GLU A 75 -9.00 -8.78 -9.62
CA GLU A 75 -8.58 -9.95 -10.42
C GLU A 75 -8.99 -9.86 -11.89
N THR A 76 -10.01 -9.07 -12.27
CA THR A 76 -10.34 -8.84 -13.68
C THR A 76 -9.17 -8.20 -14.45
N GLY A 77 -8.40 -7.33 -13.80
CA GLY A 77 -7.23 -6.68 -14.38
C GLY A 77 -5.95 -7.52 -14.35
N LEU A 78 -5.92 -8.64 -13.61
CA LEU A 78 -4.70 -9.42 -13.35
C LEU A 78 -4.01 -9.86 -14.63
N LYS A 79 -4.77 -10.46 -15.55
CA LYS A 79 -4.22 -11.00 -16.79
C LYS A 79 -3.66 -9.88 -17.67
N SER A 80 -4.41 -8.81 -17.85
CA SER A 80 -3.96 -7.64 -18.62
C SER A 80 -2.67 -7.06 -18.05
N VAL A 81 -2.60 -6.89 -16.72
CA VAL A 81 -1.39 -6.37 -16.06
C VAL A 81 -0.21 -7.32 -16.25
N GLN A 82 -0.42 -8.64 -16.09
CA GLN A 82 0.64 -9.60 -16.29
C GLN A 82 1.15 -9.59 -17.74
N ASP A 83 0.25 -9.56 -18.72
CA ASP A 83 0.59 -9.50 -20.14
C ASP A 83 1.38 -8.21 -20.45
N ASP A 84 0.95 -7.07 -19.90
CA ASP A 84 1.64 -5.79 -20.05
C ASP A 84 3.07 -5.79 -19.51
N LEU A 85 3.31 -6.52 -18.41
CA LEU A 85 4.64 -6.61 -17.79
C LEU A 85 5.54 -7.65 -18.45
N THR A 86 4.98 -8.64 -19.13
CA THR A 86 5.69 -9.83 -19.61
C THR A 86 5.72 -9.96 -21.13
N HIS A 87 5.25 -8.94 -21.85
CA HIS A 87 5.29 -8.89 -23.30
C HIS A 87 6.14 -7.71 -23.80
N GLU A 88 7.06 -8.02 -24.71
CA GLU A 88 7.85 -7.08 -25.51
C GLU A 88 8.01 -7.61 -26.93
N ASN A 89 8.16 -6.71 -27.91
CA ASN A 89 8.32 -7.09 -29.31
C ASN A 89 9.70 -7.71 -29.63
N ASP A 90 10.69 -7.49 -28.77
CA ASP A 90 12.06 -7.95 -28.98
C ASP A 90 12.24 -9.39 -28.47
N LEU A 91 12.32 -10.33 -29.41
CA LEU A 91 12.49 -11.77 -29.12
C LEU A 91 13.76 -12.08 -28.31
N ARG A 92 14.78 -11.20 -28.32
CA ARG A 92 16.01 -11.38 -27.54
C ARG A 92 15.77 -11.30 -26.03
N LEU A 93 14.61 -10.78 -25.61
CA LEU A 93 14.25 -10.61 -24.21
C LEU A 93 13.42 -11.78 -23.65
N GLU A 94 13.18 -12.85 -24.42
CA GLU A 94 12.28 -13.94 -24.02
C GLU A 94 12.57 -14.51 -22.63
N ASP A 95 13.85 -14.77 -22.31
CA ASP A 95 14.24 -15.30 -20.99
C ASP A 95 14.00 -14.29 -19.87
N ALA A 96 14.24 -13.00 -20.12
CA ALA A 96 13.95 -11.94 -19.17
C ALA A 96 12.44 -11.79 -18.94
N LEU A 97 11.61 -11.90 -19.98
CA LEU A 97 10.15 -11.84 -19.87
C LEU A 97 9.57 -13.03 -19.10
N LYS A 98 10.09 -14.24 -19.34
CA LYS A 98 9.75 -15.42 -18.53
C LYS A 98 10.12 -15.22 -17.07
N TRP A 99 11.28 -14.59 -16.81
CA TRP A 99 11.69 -14.24 -15.45
C TRP A 99 10.77 -13.19 -14.82
N CYS A 100 10.41 -12.12 -15.54
CA CYS A 100 9.43 -11.13 -15.10
C CYS A 100 8.09 -11.77 -14.69
N ALA A 101 7.61 -12.75 -15.46
CA ALA A 101 6.38 -13.48 -15.12
C ALA A 101 6.52 -14.22 -13.79
N LYS A 102 7.66 -14.89 -13.56
CA LYS A 102 7.97 -15.59 -12.31
C LYS A 102 8.04 -14.61 -11.12
N VAL A 103 8.72 -13.47 -11.28
CA VAL A 103 8.83 -12.42 -10.25
C VAL A 103 7.45 -11.85 -9.91
N PHE A 104 6.62 -11.57 -10.91
CA PHE A 104 5.26 -11.07 -10.70
C PHE A 104 4.37 -12.10 -9.99
N ASP A 105 4.37 -13.36 -10.44
CA ASP A 105 3.60 -14.43 -9.82
C ASP A 105 4.04 -14.66 -8.37
N TYR A 106 5.35 -14.58 -8.12
CA TYR A 106 5.90 -14.80 -6.79
C TYR A 106 5.55 -13.65 -5.83
N ASN A 107 5.88 -12.41 -6.18
CA ASN A 107 5.85 -11.30 -5.23
C ASN A 107 4.52 -10.54 -5.21
N VAL A 108 3.75 -10.58 -6.31
CA VAL A 108 2.61 -9.67 -6.52
C VAL A 108 1.31 -10.46 -6.54
N LYS A 109 1.16 -11.42 -7.46
CA LYS A 109 -0.08 -12.19 -7.64
C LYS A 109 -0.50 -12.96 -6.40
N ASN A 110 0.43 -13.58 -5.69
CA ASN A 110 0.12 -14.38 -4.50
C ASN A 110 0.06 -13.56 -3.19
N GLY A 111 0.23 -12.24 -3.28
CA GLY A 111 0.07 -11.34 -2.15
C GLY A 111 -1.38 -11.23 -1.68
N LYS A 112 -1.58 -10.67 -0.48
CA LYS A 112 -2.93 -10.50 0.11
C LYS A 112 -3.77 -9.40 -0.56
N LYS A 113 -3.18 -8.63 -1.49
CA LYS A 113 -3.81 -7.53 -2.24
C LYS A 113 -4.53 -6.47 -1.39
N ILE A 114 -4.13 -6.34 -0.12
CA ILE A 114 -4.86 -5.53 0.87
C ILE A 114 -4.84 -4.04 0.48
N ARG A 115 -3.77 -3.55 -0.16
CA ARG A 115 -3.61 -2.13 -0.49
C ARG A 115 -4.37 -1.79 -1.76
N GLY A 116 -4.32 -2.67 -2.75
CA GLY A 116 -5.14 -2.58 -3.96
C GLY A 116 -6.62 -2.56 -3.62
N ILE A 117 -7.09 -3.51 -2.79
CA ILE A 117 -8.48 -3.51 -2.30
C ILE A 117 -8.81 -2.21 -1.54
N ALA A 118 -7.89 -1.69 -0.74
CA ALA A 118 -8.10 -0.46 0.00
C ALA A 118 -8.21 0.77 -0.91
N LEU A 119 -7.43 0.83 -2.00
CA LEU A 119 -7.56 1.87 -3.02
C LEU A 119 -8.93 1.80 -3.68
N LEU A 120 -9.36 0.60 -4.11
CA LEU A 120 -10.65 0.42 -4.76
C LEU A 120 -11.81 0.80 -3.82
N LYS A 121 -11.72 0.42 -2.54
CA LYS A 121 -12.67 0.85 -1.50
C LYS A 121 -12.72 2.36 -1.38
N ALA A 122 -11.56 3.01 -1.26
CA ALA A 122 -11.48 4.47 -1.15
C ALA A 122 -12.07 5.16 -2.39
N TYR A 123 -11.71 4.70 -3.59
CA TYR A 123 -12.28 5.16 -4.85
C TYR A 123 -13.80 5.08 -4.84
N CYS A 124 -14.38 3.95 -4.44
CA CYS A 124 -15.84 3.83 -4.33
C CYS A 124 -16.43 4.81 -3.32
N SER A 125 -15.83 4.91 -2.13
CA SER A 125 -16.30 5.81 -1.08
C SER A 125 -16.35 7.27 -1.55
N TYR A 126 -15.38 7.70 -2.36
CA TYR A 126 -15.35 9.06 -2.90
C TYR A 126 -16.25 9.24 -4.11
N ALA A 127 -16.25 8.29 -5.04
CA ALA A 127 -16.95 8.37 -6.32
C ALA A 127 -18.47 8.36 -6.19
N PHE A 128 -19.01 7.56 -5.26
CA PHE A 128 -20.44 7.29 -5.21
C PHE A 128 -21.15 8.19 -4.21
N ASN A 129 -22.19 8.87 -4.70
CA ASN A 129 -23.27 9.36 -3.87
C ASN A 129 -24.27 8.21 -3.62
N MET A 130 -25.16 8.37 -2.64
CA MET A 130 -26.12 7.31 -2.29
C MET A 130 -27.27 7.13 -3.28
N ASP A 131 -27.30 7.87 -4.39
CA ASP A 131 -28.32 7.70 -5.41
C ASP A 131 -28.07 6.47 -6.29
N ASP A 132 -29.15 5.82 -6.69
CA ASP A 132 -29.11 4.60 -7.48
C ASP A 132 -28.54 4.81 -8.89
N ASP A 133 -28.68 6.00 -9.47
CA ASP A 133 -28.14 6.29 -10.80
C ASP A 133 -26.61 6.28 -10.82
N THR A 134 -25.98 6.90 -9.82
CA THR A 134 -24.52 6.91 -9.68
C THR A 134 -24.02 5.52 -9.30
N TRP A 135 -24.72 4.84 -8.39
CA TRP A 135 -24.35 3.48 -8.00
C TRP A 135 -24.51 2.49 -9.14
N ASN A 136 -25.56 2.55 -9.96
CA ASN A 136 -25.76 1.61 -11.08
C ASN A 136 -24.74 1.81 -12.22
N LYS A 137 -24.10 2.99 -12.32
CA LYS A 137 -22.99 3.28 -13.24
C LYS A 137 -21.62 2.85 -12.71
N TRP A 138 -21.58 2.15 -11.58
CA TRP A 138 -20.35 1.71 -10.95
C TRP A 138 -19.48 0.80 -11.82
N ASP A 139 -19.94 0.24 -12.94
CA ASP A 139 -19.14 -0.62 -13.84
C ASP A 139 -18.62 0.12 -15.10
N SER A 140 -18.42 1.44 -15.02
CA SER A 140 -17.95 2.25 -16.15
C SER A 140 -16.41 2.30 -16.26
N ASN A 141 -15.90 2.84 -17.38
CA ASN A 141 -14.45 2.97 -17.72
C ASN A 141 -13.55 3.51 -16.57
N GLY A 142 -14.10 4.27 -15.61
CA GLY A 142 -13.34 4.75 -14.45
C GLY A 142 -12.78 3.63 -13.56
N TRP A 143 -13.40 2.45 -13.55
CA TRP A 143 -12.88 1.32 -12.78
C TRP A 143 -11.63 0.68 -13.36
N THR A 144 -11.50 0.64 -14.68
CA THR A 144 -10.29 0.13 -15.34
C THR A 144 -9.07 0.90 -14.83
N SER A 145 -9.16 2.24 -14.81
CA SER A 145 -8.11 3.10 -14.27
C SER A 145 -7.84 2.82 -12.78
N ALA A 146 -8.88 2.70 -11.96
CA ALA A 146 -8.72 2.38 -10.54
C ALA A 146 -8.06 1.00 -10.29
N VAL A 147 -8.42 -0.01 -11.08
CA VAL A 147 -7.84 -1.37 -11.02
C VAL A 147 -6.37 -1.34 -11.43
N ILE A 148 -6.02 -0.64 -12.51
CA ILE A 148 -4.61 -0.50 -12.92
C ILE A 148 -3.80 0.22 -11.83
N LEU A 149 -4.32 1.29 -11.22
CA LEU A 149 -3.63 1.95 -10.11
C LEU A 149 -3.51 1.05 -8.88
N ALA A 150 -4.53 0.25 -8.56
CA ALA A 150 -4.48 -0.73 -7.49
C ALA A 150 -3.35 -1.76 -7.70
N TRP A 151 -3.17 -2.23 -8.93
CA TRP A 151 -2.03 -3.10 -9.28
C TRP A 151 -0.69 -2.37 -9.23
N CYS A 152 -0.62 -1.11 -9.66
CA CYS A 152 0.58 -0.28 -9.49
C CYS A 152 0.98 -0.13 -8.02
N VAL A 153 0.01 0.02 -7.11
CA VAL A 153 0.24 0.04 -5.66
C VAL A 153 0.74 -1.32 -5.16
N GLU A 154 0.18 -2.44 -5.60
CA GLU A 154 0.68 -3.76 -5.18
C GLU A 154 2.09 -4.06 -5.73
N LEU A 155 2.41 -3.63 -6.95
CA LEU A 155 3.76 -3.69 -7.52
C LEU A 155 4.77 -2.86 -6.72
N LEU A 156 4.41 -1.60 -6.41
CA LEU A 156 5.28 -0.72 -5.63
C LEU A 156 5.52 -1.28 -4.22
N GLN A 157 4.49 -1.87 -3.60
CA GLN A 157 4.65 -2.56 -2.32
C GLN A 157 5.58 -3.78 -2.42
N ALA A 158 5.44 -4.58 -3.49
CA ALA A 158 6.27 -5.76 -3.71
C ALA A 158 7.74 -5.38 -3.91
N TYR A 159 8.01 -4.35 -4.73
CA TYR A 159 9.34 -3.75 -4.88
C TYR A 159 9.97 -3.44 -3.52
N PHE A 160 9.24 -2.70 -2.68
CA PHE A 160 9.74 -2.34 -1.37
C PHE A 160 9.96 -3.53 -0.44
N ILE A 161 9.12 -4.56 -0.49
CA ILE A 161 9.28 -5.77 0.34
C ILE A 161 10.52 -6.56 -0.09
N VAL A 162 10.72 -6.77 -1.40
CA VAL A 162 11.87 -7.53 -1.90
C VAL A 162 13.17 -6.90 -1.42
N LEU A 163 13.30 -5.58 -1.53
CA LEU A 163 14.50 -4.89 -1.06
C LEU A 163 14.60 -4.80 0.47
N ASP A 164 13.49 -4.56 1.18
CA ASP A 164 13.44 -4.53 2.66
C ASP A 164 13.87 -5.88 3.25
N ASP A 165 13.43 -7.00 2.66
CA ASP A 165 13.82 -8.34 3.10
C ASP A 165 15.32 -8.60 2.94
N ILE A 166 15.94 -8.10 1.87
CA ILE A 166 17.40 -8.18 1.65
C ILE A 166 18.14 -7.29 2.66
N MET A 167 17.71 -6.03 2.81
CA MET A 167 18.34 -5.05 3.71
C MET A 167 18.22 -5.48 5.18
N ASP A 168 17.08 -6.02 5.59
CA ASP A 168 16.86 -6.48 6.97
C ASP A 168 17.49 -7.85 7.23
N GLN A 169 18.02 -8.53 6.21
CA GLN A 169 18.43 -9.93 6.27
C GLN A 169 17.31 -10.80 6.83
N SER A 170 16.08 -10.55 6.38
CA SER A 170 14.88 -11.27 6.82
C SER A 170 15.03 -12.74 6.48
N VAL A 171 15.13 -13.60 7.49
CA VAL A 171 15.11 -15.06 7.32
C VAL A 171 13.76 -15.55 7.79
N TYR A 172 12.80 -15.75 6.88
CA TYR A 172 11.62 -16.54 7.22
C TYR A 172 12.02 -18.02 7.18
N GLU A 173 12.56 -18.49 8.30
CA GLU A 173 12.72 -19.92 8.58
C GLU A 173 11.39 -20.54 9.00
N GLU A 174 11.15 -21.73 8.46
CA GLU A 174 10.13 -22.72 8.78
C GLU A 174 8.69 -22.59 8.24
N GLU A 175 8.37 -23.64 7.48
CA GLU A 175 7.11 -24.27 7.10
C GLU A 175 6.00 -24.36 8.20
N ASN A 176 6.17 -23.75 9.37
CA ASN A 176 5.30 -23.95 10.54
C ASN A 176 4.22 -22.87 10.75
N TYR A 177 4.15 -21.84 9.91
CA TYR A 177 3.01 -20.92 9.87
C TYR A 177 2.39 -20.95 8.49
N ALA A 178 1.44 -21.86 8.29
CA ALA A 178 0.61 -21.98 7.10
C ALA A 178 0.18 -20.57 6.60
N GLY A 179 0.82 -20.10 5.53
CA GLY A 179 0.56 -18.80 4.90
C GLY A 179 1.66 -17.73 5.00
N THR A 180 2.90 -18.04 5.42
CA THR A 180 4.04 -17.11 5.28
C THR A 180 5.00 -17.61 4.20
N LYS A 181 5.19 -16.82 3.14
CA LYS A 181 6.02 -17.15 1.99
C LYS A 181 7.50 -16.85 2.29
N LYS A 182 8.41 -17.72 1.89
CA LYS A 182 9.87 -17.53 2.05
C LYS A 182 10.31 -16.25 1.32
N CYS A 183 11.22 -15.45 1.90
CA CYS A 183 11.78 -14.30 1.19
C CYS A 183 12.46 -14.77 -0.10
N GLU A 184 12.19 -14.09 -1.21
CA GLU A 184 12.63 -14.51 -2.54
C GLU A 184 14.16 -14.66 -2.63
N TYR A 185 14.90 -13.72 -2.02
CA TYR A 185 16.36 -13.69 -2.04
C TYR A 185 17.02 -14.88 -1.32
N ILE A 186 16.27 -15.63 -0.49
CA ILE A 186 16.76 -16.85 0.18
C ILE A 186 16.71 -18.06 -0.76
N SER A 187 16.01 -17.96 -1.90
CA SER A 187 16.03 -19.03 -2.91
C SER A 187 17.44 -19.19 -3.47
N PRO A 188 18.02 -20.41 -3.47
CA PRO A 188 19.36 -20.66 -4.01
C PRO A 188 19.51 -20.20 -5.47
N ASP A 189 18.43 -20.29 -6.25
CA ASP A 189 18.41 -19.91 -7.67
C ASP A 189 18.24 -18.40 -7.90
N VAL A 190 18.01 -17.60 -6.84
CA VAL A 190 17.79 -16.15 -6.95
C VAL A 190 18.92 -15.38 -6.24
N GLY A 191 19.12 -15.62 -4.94
CA GLY A 191 20.12 -14.89 -4.16
C GLY A 191 19.97 -13.36 -4.29
N LEU A 192 21.10 -12.67 -4.49
CA LEU A 192 21.12 -11.21 -4.67
C LEU A 192 20.57 -10.73 -6.03
N CYS A 193 20.25 -11.64 -6.95
CA CYS A 193 19.53 -11.25 -8.18
C CYS A 193 18.15 -10.65 -7.85
N ALA A 194 17.60 -10.94 -6.67
CA ALA A 194 16.39 -10.33 -6.14
C ALA A 194 16.46 -8.78 -6.08
N ILE A 195 17.66 -8.19 -6.03
CA ILE A 195 17.81 -6.73 -6.16
C ILE A 195 17.25 -6.27 -7.52
N ASN A 196 17.62 -6.95 -8.59
CA ASN A 196 17.11 -6.67 -9.93
C ASN A 196 15.62 -7.01 -10.04
N ASP A 197 15.14 -8.04 -9.37
CA ASP A 197 13.71 -8.38 -9.33
C ASP A 197 12.88 -7.25 -8.70
N GLY A 198 13.40 -6.62 -7.65
CA GLY A 198 12.85 -5.38 -7.11
C GLY A 198 12.79 -4.27 -8.17
N LEU A 199 13.88 -4.03 -8.89
CA LEU A 199 13.92 -3.00 -9.95
C LEU A 199 12.92 -3.31 -11.08
N LEU A 200 12.76 -4.57 -11.47
CA LEU A 200 11.75 -4.99 -12.45
C LEU A 200 10.33 -4.64 -11.99
N LEU A 201 10.01 -4.87 -10.71
CA LEU A 201 8.72 -4.51 -10.13
C LEU A 201 8.49 -2.99 -10.14
N GLN A 202 9.53 -2.21 -9.81
CA GLN A 202 9.46 -0.74 -9.85
C GLN A 202 9.27 -0.23 -11.30
N CYS A 203 10.05 -0.73 -12.25
CA CYS A 203 9.88 -0.40 -13.67
C CYS A 203 8.48 -0.79 -14.18
N GLY A 204 7.94 -1.91 -13.70
CA GLY A 204 6.59 -2.36 -14.01
C GLY A 204 5.51 -1.33 -13.64
N VAL A 205 5.67 -0.61 -12.52
CA VAL A 205 4.77 0.50 -12.15
C VAL A 205 4.74 1.54 -13.26
N TYR A 206 5.91 2.04 -13.68
CA TYR A 206 5.98 3.10 -14.68
C TYR A 206 5.50 2.65 -16.06
N LYS A 207 5.79 1.39 -16.44
CA LYS A 207 5.29 0.80 -17.69
C LYS A 207 3.76 0.77 -17.74
N LEU A 208 3.11 0.37 -16.64
CA LEU A 208 1.64 0.38 -16.57
C LEU A 208 1.07 1.80 -16.58
N LEU A 209 1.69 2.73 -15.84
CA LEU A 209 1.26 4.12 -15.84
C LEU A 209 1.36 4.74 -17.24
N GLU A 210 2.47 4.56 -17.94
CA GLU A 210 2.64 5.04 -19.30
C GLU A 210 1.59 4.42 -20.23
N LYS A 211 1.44 3.09 -20.22
CA LYS A 211 0.52 2.39 -21.12
C LYS A 211 -0.94 2.80 -20.94
N HIS A 212 -1.40 2.94 -19.70
CA HIS A 212 -2.82 3.14 -19.40
C HIS A 212 -3.21 4.60 -19.16
N PHE A 213 -2.25 5.46 -18.82
CA PHE A 213 -2.54 6.85 -18.46
C PHE A 213 -1.87 7.87 -19.37
N ALA A 214 -0.88 7.58 -20.23
CA ALA A 214 -0.17 8.62 -20.99
C ALA A 214 -1.07 9.56 -21.81
N GLY A 215 -2.25 9.10 -22.26
CA GLY A 215 -3.25 9.91 -22.97
C GLY A 215 -4.27 10.62 -22.08
N SER A 216 -4.25 10.41 -20.76
CA SER A 216 -5.19 11.02 -19.82
C SER A 216 -4.65 12.32 -19.23
N GLU A 217 -5.55 13.24 -18.88
CA GLU A 217 -5.18 14.52 -18.26
C GLU A 217 -4.51 14.33 -16.88
N CYS A 218 -4.81 13.23 -16.19
CA CYS A 218 -4.30 12.95 -14.86
C CYS A 218 -2.93 12.28 -14.84
N TYR A 219 -2.36 11.87 -15.99
CA TYR A 219 -1.09 11.13 -16.07
C TYR A 219 0.04 11.74 -15.26
N ASN A 220 0.33 13.02 -15.50
CA ASN A 220 1.45 13.72 -14.87
C ASN A 220 1.28 13.77 -13.35
N ASN A 221 0.04 13.96 -12.87
CA ASN A 221 -0.25 13.99 -11.44
C ASN A 221 -0.05 12.61 -10.82
N VAL A 222 -0.56 11.54 -11.46
CA VAL A 222 -0.37 10.17 -10.99
C VAL A 222 1.12 9.82 -10.96
N LEU A 223 1.84 10.03 -12.06
CA LEU A 223 3.28 9.75 -12.15
C LEU A 223 4.07 10.53 -11.09
N HIS A 224 3.77 11.82 -10.92
CA HIS A 224 4.39 12.65 -9.90
C HIS A 224 4.21 12.06 -8.50
N GLU A 225 3.00 11.63 -8.15
CA GLU A 225 2.71 11.08 -6.82
C GLU A 225 3.39 9.74 -6.58
N PHE A 226 3.49 8.87 -7.59
CA PHE A 226 4.28 7.63 -7.51
C PHE A 226 5.78 7.91 -7.30
N LEU A 227 6.34 8.90 -7.98
CA LEU A 227 7.74 9.32 -7.78
C LEU A 227 7.96 9.91 -6.38
N GLN A 228 7.07 10.83 -5.96
CA GLN A 228 7.16 11.48 -4.65
C GLN A 228 7.05 10.48 -3.51
N ILE A 229 6.11 9.52 -3.59
CA ILE A 229 6.00 8.53 -2.53
C ILE A 229 7.23 7.64 -2.46
N THR A 230 7.77 7.28 -3.64
CA THR A 230 8.92 6.40 -3.71
C THR A 230 10.11 7.05 -3.02
N HIS A 231 10.37 8.33 -3.30
CA HIS A 231 11.42 9.10 -2.63
C HIS A 231 11.21 9.19 -1.10
N LYS A 232 9.99 9.50 -0.64
CA LYS A 232 9.69 9.59 0.80
C LYS A 232 9.91 8.26 1.51
N THR A 233 9.48 7.15 0.91
CA THR A 233 9.66 5.81 1.49
C THR A 233 11.13 5.38 1.50
N VAL A 234 11.90 5.71 0.44
CA VAL A 234 13.35 5.49 0.41
C VAL A 234 14.07 6.31 1.49
N TYR A 235 13.69 7.57 1.72
CA TYR A 235 14.23 8.36 2.84
C TYR A 235 13.88 7.73 4.20
N GLY A 236 12.65 7.26 4.37
CA GLY A 236 12.25 6.52 5.56
C GLY A 236 13.12 5.28 5.79
N GLN A 237 13.38 4.51 4.74
CA GLN A 237 14.25 3.34 4.82
C GLN A 237 15.72 3.71 5.12
N CYS A 238 16.23 4.78 4.51
CA CYS A 238 17.57 5.29 4.79
C CYS A 238 17.72 5.65 6.27
N LEU A 239 16.75 6.36 6.85
CA LEU A 239 16.74 6.68 8.28
C LEU A 239 16.72 5.40 9.15
N ASP A 240 15.90 4.42 8.80
CA ASP A 240 15.82 3.12 9.49
C ASP A 240 17.20 2.46 9.60
N MET A 241 17.91 2.39 8.48
CA MET A 241 19.25 1.80 8.39
C MET A 241 20.31 2.64 9.10
N LEU A 242 20.22 3.98 9.05
CA LEU A 242 21.16 4.87 9.74
C LEU A 242 21.00 4.80 11.27
N PHE A 243 19.78 4.60 11.77
CA PHE A 243 19.50 4.48 13.20
C PHE A 243 19.89 3.09 13.73
N ASN A 244 19.74 2.06 12.90
CA ASN A 244 20.08 0.68 13.24
C ASN A 244 20.96 0.02 12.15
N PRO A 245 22.23 0.42 12.04
CA PRO A 245 23.14 -0.11 11.03
C PRO A 245 23.39 -1.61 11.22
N ILE A 246 23.37 -2.36 10.12
CA ILE A 246 23.65 -3.80 10.10
C ILE A 246 25.11 -4.03 10.52
N ASN A 247 25.35 -5.07 11.32
CA ASN A 247 26.67 -5.45 11.83
C ASN A 247 27.38 -4.41 12.71
N GLN A 248 26.64 -3.39 13.19
CA GLN A 248 27.15 -2.37 14.10
C GLN A 248 26.22 -2.25 15.31
N LYS A 249 26.71 -1.59 16.37
CA LYS A 249 25.86 -1.30 17.54
C LYS A 249 24.75 -0.32 17.11
N PRO A 250 23.49 -0.55 17.53
CA PRO A 250 22.41 0.41 17.30
C PRO A 250 22.75 1.78 17.90
N ARG A 251 22.32 2.85 17.22
CA ARG A 251 22.49 4.22 17.67
C ARG A 251 21.36 4.60 18.62
N TYR A 252 21.44 4.13 19.87
CA TYR A 252 20.37 4.33 20.86
C TYR A 252 20.01 5.81 21.10
N GLU A 253 20.96 6.72 20.92
CA GLU A 253 20.73 8.17 20.99
C GLU A 253 19.77 8.69 19.91
N LYS A 254 19.58 7.94 18.82
CA LYS A 254 18.60 8.24 17.77
C LYS A 254 17.22 7.67 18.08
N PHE A 255 17.05 6.85 19.11
CA PHE A 255 15.76 6.25 19.48
C PHE A 255 14.91 7.21 20.31
N THR A 256 14.68 8.41 19.77
CA THR A 256 13.77 9.41 20.33
C THR A 256 12.37 9.22 19.73
N PHE A 257 11.35 9.72 20.43
CA PHE A 257 9.98 9.66 19.92
C PHE A 257 9.82 10.45 18.61
N ASP A 258 10.49 11.60 18.49
CA ASP A 258 10.45 12.43 17.27
C ASP A 258 11.05 11.69 16.06
N ASN A 259 12.16 10.98 16.25
CA ASN A 259 12.77 10.17 15.18
C ASN A 259 11.88 8.97 14.82
N TYR A 260 11.23 8.37 15.81
CA TYR A 260 10.25 7.30 15.56
C TYR A 260 9.04 7.82 14.76
N GLN A 261 8.49 8.98 15.12
CA GLN A 261 7.40 9.63 14.38
C GLN A 261 7.82 9.90 12.93
N THR A 262 8.99 10.49 12.74
CA THR A 262 9.59 10.74 11.42
C THR A 262 9.70 9.44 10.61
N LEU A 263 10.25 8.38 11.22
CA LEU A 263 10.40 7.08 10.57
C LEU A 263 9.05 6.51 10.13
N VAL A 264 8.06 6.51 11.02
CA VAL A 264 6.71 6.01 10.71
C VAL A 264 6.08 6.82 9.57
N GLU A 265 6.23 8.14 9.57
CA GLU A 265 5.70 9.04 8.55
C GLU A 265 6.26 8.72 7.17
N TYR A 266 7.59 8.72 7.05
CA TYR A 266 8.29 8.58 5.78
C TYR A 266 8.29 7.13 5.28
N LYS A 267 8.56 6.16 6.16
CA LYS A 267 8.64 4.73 5.77
C LYS A 267 7.28 4.12 5.47
N THR A 268 6.18 4.58 6.10
CA THR A 268 4.87 3.90 5.95
C THR A 268 3.65 4.80 5.79
N SER A 269 3.52 5.90 6.52
CA SER A 269 2.24 6.65 6.54
C SER A 269 1.95 7.38 5.24
N ASN A 270 2.96 8.03 4.63
CA ASN A 270 2.78 8.68 3.33
C ASN A 270 2.34 7.68 2.24
N TYR A 271 2.75 6.41 2.36
CA TYR A 271 2.41 5.37 1.39
C TYR A 271 0.94 4.97 1.50
N ILE A 272 0.46 4.86 2.74
CA ILE A 272 -0.97 4.65 3.04
C ILE A 272 -1.81 5.83 2.54
N TRP A 273 -1.30 7.04 2.75
CA TRP A 273 -1.94 8.28 2.31
C TRP A 273 -2.14 8.33 0.80
N LEU A 274 -1.16 7.85 0.02
CA LEU A 274 -1.23 7.81 -1.44
C LEU A 274 -2.46 7.03 -1.93
N TYR A 275 -2.60 5.76 -1.52
CA TYR A 275 -3.61 4.88 -2.09
C TYR A 275 -5.00 5.06 -1.47
N LEU A 276 -5.10 5.59 -0.24
CA LEU A 276 -6.40 5.85 0.38
C LEU A 276 -7.00 7.21 0.03
N TYR A 277 -6.20 8.20 -0.37
CA TYR A 277 -6.68 9.57 -0.53
C TYR A 277 -6.26 10.16 -1.86
N ILE A 278 -4.96 10.24 -2.15
CA ILE A 278 -4.45 10.96 -3.31
C ILE A 278 -4.92 10.32 -4.62
N LEU A 279 -4.65 9.04 -4.85
CA LEU A 279 -4.98 8.37 -6.12
C LEU A 279 -6.50 8.35 -6.39
N PRO A 280 -7.37 8.00 -5.42
CA PRO A 280 -8.82 8.12 -5.61
C PRO A 280 -9.27 9.53 -5.99
N CYS A 281 -8.72 10.57 -5.35
CA CYS A 281 -9.11 11.95 -5.62
C CYS A 281 -8.67 12.42 -7.01
N ILE A 282 -7.47 12.02 -7.45
CA ILE A 282 -6.95 12.34 -8.79
C ILE A 282 -7.86 11.71 -9.87
N LEU A 283 -8.28 10.46 -9.68
CA LEU A 283 -9.17 9.78 -10.63
C LEU A 283 -10.57 10.41 -10.74
N LEU A 284 -11.03 11.11 -9.71
CA LEU A 284 -12.38 11.67 -9.64
C LEU A 284 -12.47 13.16 -9.99
N GLU A 285 -11.34 13.80 -10.33
CA GLU A 285 -11.24 15.18 -10.84
C GLU A 285 -11.95 16.29 -10.02
N GLY A 286 -12.44 16.02 -8.81
CA GLY A 286 -13.33 16.93 -8.08
C GLY A 286 -13.14 17.04 -6.55
N VAL A 287 -12.22 16.28 -5.94
CA VAL A 287 -12.03 16.34 -4.48
C VAL A 287 -11.01 17.42 -4.11
N GLN A 288 -11.46 18.51 -3.48
CA GLN A 288 -10.57 19.57 -2.99
C GLN A 288 -9.60 19.03 -1.91
N LEU A 289 -8.29 19.13 -2.19
CA LEU A 289 -7.20 18.68 -1.31
C LEU A 289 -7.27 19.22 0.13
N LYS A 290 -7.92 20.36 0.37
CA LYS A 290 -8.05 20.97 1.70
C LYS A 290 -8.82 20.11 2.70
N THR A 291 -9.77 19.29 2.24
CA THR A 291 -10.51 18.34 3.09
C THR A 291 -9.62 17.18 3.58
N LEU A 292 -8.47 16.95 2.93
CA LEU A 292 -7.63 15.79 3.15
C LEU A 292 -6.54 16.03 4.22
N ILE A 293 -6.13 17.28 4.51
CA ILE A 293 -5.03 17.55 5.45
C ILE A 293 -5.31 17.03 6.88
N LEU A 294 -6.52 17.25 7.39
CA LEU A 294 -6.95 16.74 8.71
C LEU A 294 -7.00 15.20 8.76
N GLN A 295 -7.30 14.56 7.62
CA GLN A 295 -7.36 13.10 7.50
C GLN A 295 -5.95 12.50 7.49
N LYS A 296 -4.96 13.21 6.94
CA LYS A 296 -3.55 12.81 6.97
C LYS A 296 -3.03 12.78 8.40
N GLU A 297 -3.33 13.81 9.19
CA GLU A 297 -2.94 13.86 10.60
C GLU A 297 -3.61 12.76 11.41
N ALA A 298 -4.92 12.52 11.22
CA ALA A 298 -5.63 11.44 11.90
C ALA A 298 -5.05 10.05 11.54
N LEU A 299 -4.77 9.80 10.26
CA LEU A 299 -4.15 8.55 9.82
C LEU A 299 -2.76 8.35 10.41
N PHE A 300 -1.98 9.43 10.48
CA PHE A 300 -0.66 9.42 11.09
C PHE A 300 -0.71 9.08 12.59
N GLN A 301 -1.63 9.69 13.33
CA GLN A 301 -1.81 9.40 14.76
C GLN A 301 -2.28 7.95 14.98
N ILE A 302 -3.21 7.47 14.17
CA ILE A 302 -3.67 6.07 14.21
C ILE A 302 -2.50 5.12 13.93
N ARG A 303 -1.64 5.45 12.96
CA ARG A 303 -0.46 4.65 12.64
C ARG A 303 0.51 4.59 13.81
N ILE A 304 0.81 5.73 14.45
CA ILE A 304 1.65 5.79 15.67
C ILE A 304 1.08 4.91 16.78
N VAL A 305 -0.24 4.95 17.01
CA VAL A 305 -0.89 4.13 18.04
C VAL A 305 -0.76 2.63 17.72
N PHE A 306 -0.96 2.24 16.47
CA PHE A 306 -0.86 0.83 16.09
C PHE A 306 0.58 0.32 16.00
N SER A 307 1.56 1.18 15.66
CA SER A 307 2.97 0.81 15.71
C SER A 307 3.52 0.75 17.14
N LYS A 308 2.85 1.42 18.11
CA LYS A 308 3.11 1.27 19.57
C LYS A 308 2.51 0.00 20.19
N SER A 309 1.57 -0.65 19.50
CA SER A 309 0.81 -1.80 20.04
C SER A 309 1.30 -3.16 19.51
N GLY A 310 2.45 -3.19 18.82
CA GLY A 310 2.99 -4.36 18.10
C GLY A 310 4.36 -4.79 18.57
#